data_AF-A0A0B8P9L0-F1
#
_entry.id   AF-A0A0B8P9L0-F1
#
_cell.length_a   1.000
_cell.length_b   1.000
_cell.length_c   1.000
_cell.angle_alpha   90.00
_cell.angle_beta   90.00
_cell.angle_gamma   90.00
#
_symmetry.space_group_name_H-M   'P 1'
#
loop_
_entity.id
_entity.type
_entity.pdbx_description
1 polymer ?
#
loop_
_entity_poly.entity_id
_entity_poly.type
_entity_poly.pdbx_seq_one_letter_code
_entity_poly.pdbx_strand_id
1 'polypeptide(L)'
;MADLGRELCEVPVGFKWFVDGLYEGKFGFGGEESAGASFLRKDGTPWATDKDGIILCLLAAEITAVTGKNPQEYYNELAAKHGESSYTRLQAVANGPQKDVLKKLSPEMVSAETLAGDAITARLTHAPG
;
A
#
# COMPACT_ATOMS: atom_id res chain seq x y z
N MET A 1 -0.46 10.46 1.79
CA MET A 1 -1.71 10.71 2.55
C MET A 1 -1.58 11.91 3.49
N ALA A 2 -0.61 11.92 4.41
CA ALA A 2 -0.39 13.04 5.33
C ALA A 2 -0.24 14.40 4.61
N ASP A 3 0.62 14.47 3.59
CA ASP A 3 0.80 15.69 2.76
C ASP A 3 -0.45 16.17 2.04
N LEU A 4 -1.38 15.26 1.75
CA LEU A 4 -2.65 15.56 1.07
C LEU A 4 -3.81 15.71 2.06
N GLY A 5 -3.57 15.55 3.37
CA GLY A 5 -4.61 15.57 4.41
C GLY A 5 -5.69 14.50 4.23
N ARG A 6 -5.33 13.34 3.67
CA ARG A 6 -6.26 12.21 3.44
C ARG A 6 -6.00 11.07 4.42
N GLU A 7 -7.04 10.29 4.72
CA GLU A 7 -6.98 9.14 5.61
C GLU A 7 -6.40 7.90 4.91
N LEU A 8 -5.36 7.31 5.49
CA LEU A 8 -4.77 6.05 5.02
C LEU A 8 -5.41 4.87 5.76
N CYS A 9 -6.02 3.94 5.03
CA CYS A 9 -6.49 2.66 5.56
C CYS A 9 -5.52 1.56 5.13
N GLU A 10 -4.69 1.08 6.08
CA GLU A 10 -3.78 -0.04 5.85
C GLU A 10 -4.52 -1.35 6.15
N VAL A 11 -4.50 -2.28 5.20
CA VAL A 11 -5.17 -3.58 5.27
C VAL A 11 -4.17 -4.72 5.08
N PRO A 12 -4.51 -5.98 5.45
CA PRO A 12 -3.64 -7.13 5.16
C PRO A 12 -3.47 -7.37 3.66
N VAL A 13 -2.53 -8.24 3.27
CA VAL A 13 -2.36 -8.66 1.87
C VAL A 13 -3.64 -9.28 1.32
N GLY A 14 -4.01 -8.90 0.09
CA GLY A 14 -5.17 -9.40 -0.64
C GLY A 14 -6.15 -8.30 -1.00
N PHE A 15 -6.35 -8.08 -2.31
CA PHE A 15 -7.25 -7.04 -2.83
C PHE A 15 -8.71 -7.11 -2.34
N LYS A 16 -9.14 -8.27 -1.83
CA LYS A 16 -10.47 -8.46 -1.21
C LYS A 16 -10.80 -7.41 -0.14
N TRP A 17 -9.79 -6.88 0.56
CA TRP A 17 -9.97 -5.89 1.62
C TRP A 17 -10.40 -4.51 1.10
N PHE A 18 -10.24 -4.24 -0.20
CA PHE A 18 -10.67 -2.98 -0.81
C PHE A 18 -12.07 -3.05 -1.44
N VAL A 19 -12.64 -4.24 -1.62
CA VAL A 19 -13.86 -4.47 -2.42
C VAL A 19 -15.03 -3.67 -1.88
N ASP A 20 -15.37 -3.83 -0.60
CA ASP A 20 -16.52 -3.16 0.01
C ASP A 20 -16.31 -1.63 0.04
N GLY A 21 -15.09 -1.18 0.37
CA GLY A 21 -14.76 0.25 0.39
C GLY A 21 -14.85 0.91 -0.99
N LEU A 22 -14.41 0.23 -2.06
CA LEU A 22 -14.57 0.69 -3.44
C LEU A 22 -16.04 0.66 -3.87
N TYR A 23 -16.76 -0.41 -3.53
CA TYR A 23 -18.18 -0.57 -3.87
C TYR A 23 -19.05 0.54 -3.24
N GLU A 24 -18.78 0.87 -1.98
CA GLU A 24 -19.48 1.92 -1.24
C GLU A 24 -18.99 3.35 -1.56
N GLY A 25 -17.94 3.50 -2.39
CA GLY A 25 -17.34 4.80 -2.70
C GLY A 25 -16.56 5.45 -1.55
N LYS A 26 -16.25 4.69 -0.49
CA LYS A 26 -15.46 5.15 0.65
C LYS A 26 -13.96 5.17 0.33
N PHE A 27 -13.49 4.23 -0.48
CA PHE A 27 -12.11 4.18 -0.94
C PHE A 27 -11.99 4.80 -2.33
N GLY A 28 -11.30 5.93 -2.43
CA GLY A 28 -10.99 6.57 -3.72
C GLY A 28 -10.01 5.75 -4.57
N PHE A 29 -9.11 5.00 -3.92
CA PHE A 29 -8.05 4.22 -4.54
C PHE A 29 -7.72 3.04 -3.62
N GLY A 30 -7.55 1.84 -4.19
CA GLY A 30 -7.03 0.66 -3.49
C GLY A 30 -5.99 -0.04 -4.35
N GLY A 31 -4.86 -0.44 -3.76
CA GLY A 31 -3.75 -1.01 -4.52
C GLY A 31 -2.83 -1.91 -3.71
N GLU A 32 -2.17 -2.83 -4.40
CA GLU A 32 -1.17 -3.76 -3.88
C GLU A 32 0.17 -3.52 -4.57
N GLU A 33 1.27 -3.80 -3.87
CA GLU A 33 2.64 -3.66 -4.39
C GLU A 33 2.91 -4.62 -5.57
N SER A 34 2.09 -5.66 -5.72
CA SER A 34 2.11 -6.59 -6.86
C SER A 34 1.57 -5.98 -8.17
N ALA A 35 1.61 -4.66 -8.32
CA ALA A 35 1.15 -3.88 -9.48
C ALA A 35 -0.35 -4.02 -9.81
N GLY A 36 -1.21 -4.25 -8.81
CA GLY A 36 -2.66 -4.33 -8.98
C GLY A 36 -3.39 -3.24 -8.21
N ALA A 37 -4.24 -2.46 -8.86
CA ALA A 37 -5.04 -1.42 -8.20
C ALA A 37 -6.35 -1.13 -8.94
N SER A 38 -7.24 -0.37 -8.30
CA SER A 38 -8.44 0.23 -8.89
C SER A 38 -8.76 1.55 -8.20
N PHE A 39 -9.52 2.42 -8.88
CA PHE A 39 -9.96 3.72 -8.34
C PHE A 39 -11.37 4.09 -8.83
N LEU A 40 -12.00 5.01 -8.12
CA LEU A 40 -13.38 5.43 -8.42
C LEU A 40 -13.48 6.24 -9.71
N ARG A 41 -14.69 6.30 -10.26
CA ARG A 41 -15.05 7.23 -11.33
C ARG A 41 -14.97 8.67 -10.81
N LYS A 42 -14.99 9.64 -11.74
CA LYS A 42 -14.95 11.07 -11.42
C LYS A 42 -16.13 11.54 -10.54
N ASP A 43 -17.26 10.83 -10.58
CA ASP A 43 -18.44 11.10 -9.74
C ASP A 43 -18.42 10.38 -8.38
N GLY A 44 -17.35 9.64 -8.07
CA GLY A 44 -17.21 8.90 -6.82
C GLY A 44 -17.89 7.53 -6.78
N THR A 45 -18.45 7.05 -7.91
CA THR A 45 -19.02 5.69 -7.98
C THR A 45 -17.97 4.67 -8.45
N PRO A 46 -18.12 3.37 -8.14
CA PRO A 46 -17.13 2.36 -8.53
C PRO A 46 -17.01 2.21 -10.05
N TRP A 47 -15.77 2.14 -10.55
CA TRP A 47 -15.48 1.68 -11.91
C TRP A 47 -15.45 0.15 -11.95
N ALA A 48 -14.54 -0.43 -11.18
CA ALA A 48 -14.36 -1.86 -10.97
C ALA A 48 -13.96 -2.08 -9.50
N THR A 49 -14.59 -3.08 -8.85
CA THR A 49 -14.26 -3.48 -7.47
C THR A 49 -13.23 -4.61 -7.42
N ASP A 50 -12.77 -5.08 -8.59
CA ASP A 50 -11.55 -5.86 -8.76
C ASP A 50 -10.46 -4.97 -9.38
N LYS A 51 -9.23 -5.46 -9.46
CA LYS A 51 -8.09 -4.76 -10.08
C LYS A 51 -8.36 -4.52 -11.56
N ASP A 52 -8.02 -3.34 -12.03
CA ASP A 52 -8.14 -3.00 -13.45
C ASP A 52 -6.85 -2.34 -13.94
N GLY A 53 -6.06 -3.09 -14.71
CA GLY A 53 -4.81 -2.59 -15.27
C GLY A 53 -5.01 -1.60 -16.42
N ILE A 54 -6.17 -1.61 -17.09
CA ILE A 54 -6.45 -0.72 -18.22
C ILE A 54 -6.60 0.71 -17.70
N ILE A 55 -7.37 0.91 -16.62
CA ILE A 55 -7.54 2.25 -16.06
C ILE A 55 -6.24 2.81 -15.46
N LEU A 56 -5.34 1.96 -14.96
CA LEU A 56 -4.03 2.40 -14.46
C LEU A 56 -3.10 2.83 -15.60
N CYS A 57 -3.08 2.09 -16.71
CA CYS A 57 -2.33 2.49 -17.91
C CYS A 57 -2.86 3.82 -18.47
N LEU A 58 -4.19 3.99 -18.53
CA LEU A 58 -4.81 5.24 -18.97
C LEU A 58 -4.54 6.39 -18.00
N LEU A 59 -4.52 6.13 -16.69
CA LEU A 59 -4.17 7.14 -15.69
C LEU A 59 -2.73 7.63 -15.87
N ALA A 60 -1.77 6.75 -16.17
CA ALA A 60 -0.40 7.16 -16.47
C ALA A 60 -0.32 8.09 -17.70
N ALA A 61 -1.12 7.80 -18.73
CA ALA A 61 -1.25 8.69 -19.90
C ALA A 61 -1.92 10.02 -19.54
N GLU A 62 -2.97 10.01 -18.71
CA GLU A 62 -3.65 11.23 -18.25
C GLU A 62 -2.71 12.12 -17.42
N ILE A 63 -1.95 11.56 -16.48
CA ILE A 63 -0.92 12.30 -15.70
C ILE A 63 0.05 12.99 -16.65
N THR A 64 0.56 12.26 -17.65
CA THR A 64 1.50 12.80 -18.63
C THR A 64 0.87 13.92 -19.46
N ALA A 65 -0.33 13.70 -19.99
CA ALA A 65 -1.02 14.65 -20.85
C ALA A 65 -1.43 15.94 -20.12
N VAL A 66 -1.89 15.83 -18.87
CA VAL A 66 -2.39 16.98 -18.09
C VAL A 66 -1.24 17.82 -17.53
N THR A 67 -0.15 17.17 -17.12
CA THR A 67 0.90 17.83 -16.32
C THR A 67 2.20 18.06 -17.09
N GLY A 68 2.35 17.43 -18.26
CA GLY A 68 3.58 17.44 -19.05
C GLY A 68 4.71 16.58 -18.48
N LYS A 69 4.47 15.84 -17.39
CA LYS A 69 5.44 14.96 -16.74
C LYS A 69 4.93 13.54 -16.70
N ASN A 70 5.78 12.57 -17.06
CA ASN A 70 5.44 11.17 -16.92
C ASN A 70 5.50 10.71 -15.44
N PRO A 71 4.91 9.54 -15.10
CA PRO A 71 4.88 9.07 -13.71
C PRO A 71 6.25 8.86 -13.04
N GLN A 72 7.30 8.53 -13.80
CA GLN A 72 8.65 8.37 -13.24
C GLN A 72 9.23 9.71 -12.79
N GLU A 73 8.94 10.80 -13.51
CA GLU A 73 9.34 12.15 -13.11
C GLU A 73 8.65 12.57 -11.81
N TYR A 74 7.36 12.24 -11.65
CA TYR A 74 6.66 12.42 -10.37
C TYR A 74 7.30 11.62 -9.23
N TYR A 75 7.66 10.36 -9.48
CA TYR A 75 8.35 9.55 -8.48
C TYR A 75 9.66 10.21 -8.04
N ASN A 76 10.46 10.71 -9.00
CA ASN A 76 11.73 11.39 -8.68
C ASN A 76 11.51 12.63 -7.81
N GLU A 77 10.45 13.40 -8.04
CA GLU A 77 10.09 14.55 -7.20
C GLU A 77 9.65 14.13 -5.79
N LEU A 78 8.89 13.03 -5.68
CA LEU A 78 8.52 12.46 -4.39
C LEU A 78 9.76 11.96 -3.62
N ALA A 79 10.67 11.26 -4.30
CA ALA A 79 11.93 10.80 -3.72
C ALA A 79 12.82 11.97 -3.28
N ALA A 80 12.90 13.04 -4.08
CA ALA A 80 13.64 14.24 -3.71
C ALA A 80 13.05 14.93 -2.47
N LYS A 81 11.72 14.91 -2.32
CA LYS A 81 11.01 15.55 -1.20
C LYS A 81 11.02 14.72 0.08
N HIS A 82 10.86 13.40 -0.03
CA HIS A 82 10.63 12.50 1.11
C HIS A 82 11.80 11.55 1.41
N GLY A 83 12.82 11.55 0.57
CA GLY A 83 13.88 10.55 0.57
C GLY A 83 13.55 9.38 -0.34
N GLU A 84 14.60 8.75 -0.88
CA GLU A 84 14.46 7.56 -1.73
C GLU A 84 14.37 6.30 -0.86
N SER A 85 13.34 5.49 -1.09
CA SER A 85 13.15 4.21 -0.39
C SER A 85 13.88 3.07 -1.09
N SER A 86 14.60 2.23 -0.33
CA SER A 86 15.14 0.96 -0.82
C SER A 86 14.28 -0.21 -0.33
N TYR A 87 13.71 -0.98 -1.25
CA TYR A 87 12.79 -2.09 -0.93
C TYR A 87 13.39 -3.45 -1.37
N THR A 88 13.24 -4.47 -0.52
CA THR A 88 13.64 -5.84 -0.85
C THR A 88 12.71 -6.87 -0.20
N ARG A 89 12.68 -8.08 -0.76
CA ARG A 89 11.93 -9.21 -0.22
C ARG A 89 12.87 -10.38 0.04
N LEU A 90 12.89 -10.86 1.27
CA LEU A 90 13.69 -12.01 1.69
C LEU A 90 12.81 -13.21 2.01
N GLN A 91 13.38 -14.40 1.87
CA GLN A 91 12.76 -15.65 2.30
C GLN A 91 13.79 -16.48 3.07
N ALA A 92 13.37 -17.06 4.18
CA ALA A 92 14.15 -17.99 4.98
C ALA A 92 13.33 -19.26 5.24
N VAL A 93 14.00 -20.41 5.31
CA VAL A 93 13.35 -21.70 5.56
C VAL A 93 12.82 -21.74 7.00
N ALA A 94 11.58 -22.19 7.17
CA ALA A 94 10.94 -22.42 8.47
C ALA A 94 10.17 -23.75 8.46
N ASN A 95 10.27 -24.51 9.56
CA ASN A 95 9.50 -25.74 9.76
C ASN A 95 8.03 -25.42 10.13
N GLY A 96 7.18 -26.45 10.18
CA GLY A 96 5.75 -26.31 10.51
C GLY A 96 5.51 -25.56 11.83
N PRO A 97 6.10 -26.01 12.96
CA PRO A 97 5.98 -25.33 14.23
C PRO A 97 6.41 -23.85 14.21
N GLN A 98 7.52 -23.51 13.54
CA GLN A 98 7.97 -22.12 13.40
C GLN A 98 6.96 -21.27 12.63
N LYS A 99 6.37 -21.80 11.55
CA LYS A 99 5.32 -21.10 10.80
C LYS A 99 4.06 -20.87 11.65
N ASP A 100 3.71 -21.81 12.51
CA ASP A 100 2.55 -21.67 13.39
C ASP A 100 2.76 -20.62 14.48
N VAL A 101 3.98 -20.50 15.00
CA VAL A 101 4.36 -19.39 15.91
C VAL A 101 4.26 -18.06 15.18
N LEU A 102 4.81 -17.96 13.96
CA LEU A 102 4.78 -16.71 13.17
C LEU A 102 3.36 -16.19 12.94
N LYS A 103 2.39 -17.08 12.67
CA LYS A 103 0.97 -16.72 12.47
C LYS A 103 0.27 -16.23 13.74
N LYS A 104 0.81 -16.52 14.92
CA LYS A 104 0.19 -16.26 16.23
C LYS A 104 1.01 -15.30 17.09
N LEU A 105 1.94 -14.56 16.49
CA LEU A 105 2.69 -13.55 17.21
C LEU A 105 1.74 -12.50 17.80
N SER A 106 2.10 -12.00 18.99
CA SER A 106 1.56 -10.76 19.55
C SER A 106 2.67 -9.70 19.54
N PRO A 107 2.34 -8.40 19.54
CA PRO A 107 3.34 -7.33 19.56
C PRO A 107 4.35 -7.50 20.70
N GLU A 108 3.90 -8.05 21.83
CA GLU A 108 4.68 -8.08 23.08
C GLU A 108 5.73 -9.19 23.08
N MET A 109 5.61 -10.12 22.14
CA MET A 109 6.61 -11.15 21.88
C MET A 109 7.85 -10.58 21.17
N VAL A 110 7.78 -9.35 20.66
CA VAL A 110 8.91 -8.65 20.03
C VAL A 110 9.52 -7.68 21.05
N SER A 111 10.49 -8.16 21.83
CA SER A 111 11.16 -7.38 22.88
C SER A 111 12.19 -6.38 22.36
N ALA A 112 12.45 -6.35 21.05
CA ALA A 112 13.37 -5.38 20.46
C ALA A 112 12.83 -3.94 20.64
N GLU A 113 13.72 -3.02 20.99
CA GLU A 113 13.41 -1.60 21.12
C GLU A 113 13.89 -0.78 19.92
N THR A 114 14.86 -1.30 19.17
CA THR A 114 15.46 -0.63 18.01
C THR A 114 15.45 -1.50 16.77
N LEU A 115 15.33 -0.89 15.60
CA LEU A 115 15.47 -1.51 14.29
C LEU A 115 16.41 -0.67 13.43
N ALA A 116 17.51 -1.27 12.97
CA ALA A 116 18.53 -0.62 12.13
C ALA A 116 19.14 0.68 12.72
N GLY A 117 19.10 0.86 14.04
CA GLY A 117 19.64 2.03 14.74
C GLY A 117 18.58 3.00 15.27
N ASP A 118 17.34 2.91 14.78
CA ASP A 118 16.24 3.78 15.19
C ASP A 118 15.29 3.10 16.18
N ALA A 119 14.60 3.87 17.01
CA ALA A 119 13.59 3.35 17.94
C ALA A 119 12.37 2.77 17.19
N ILE A 120 11.90 1.61 17.61
CA ILE A 120 10.69 0.98 17.05
C ILE A 120 9.47 1.80 17.45
N THR A 121 8.76 2.34 16.45
CA THR A 121 7.56 3.18 16.64
C THR A 121 6.27 2.38 16.75
N ALA A 122 6.21 1.18 16.18
CA ALA A 122 5.06 0.30 16.25
C ALA A 122 5.45 -1.18 16.10
N ARG A 123 4.67 -2.06 16.74
CA ARG A 123 4.73 -3.52 16.58
C ARG A 123 3.31 -3.98 16.26
N LEU A 124 3.07 -4.43 15.04
CA LEU A 124 1.73 -4.73 14.54
C LEU A 124 1.60 -6.21 14.21
N THR A 125 0.53 -6.84 14.69
CA THR A 125 0.14 -8.21 14.32
C THR A 125 -1.21 -8.26 13.61
N HIS A 126 -1.86 -7.11 13.50
CA HIS A 126 -3.10 -6.86 12.78
C HIS A 126 -2.93 -5.55 12.02
N ALA A 127 -3.63 -5.41 10.90
CA ALA A 127 -3.63 -4.17 10.14
C ALA A 127 -4.35 -3.05 10.95
N PRO A 128 -3.86 -1.81 10.92
CA PRO A 128 -4.40 -0.73 11.75
C PRO A 128 -5.64 -0.03 11.15
N GLY A 129 -5.97 -0.28 9.88
CA GLY A 129 -7.11 0.29 9.17
C GLY A 129 -8.34 -0.60 9.09
#